data_AF-A0A832MDZ8-F1
#
_entry.id   AF-A0A832MDZ8-F1
#
_cell.length_a   1.000
_cell.length_b   1.000
_cell.length_c   1.000
_cell.angle_alpha   90.00
_cell.angle_beta   90.00
_cell.angle_gamma   90.00
#
_symmetry.space_group_name_H-M   'P 1'
#
loop_
_entity.id
_entity.type
_entity.pdbx_description
1 polymer ?
#
loop_
_entity_poly.entity_id
_entity_poly.type
_entity_poly.pdbx_seq_one_letter_code
_entity_poly.pdbx_strand_id
1 'polypeptide(L)'
;MCEATLNPTCPGRRSRPGTTGRLGAAHSTVSSQPQTSHLLFPNLRGQFEQAQILQLPATHRETVHRLRNSQGSAGAARCLRATDPVFSCCNTAEQLLSRVPVQKQIPTSRVCRAATPFWMRPGGAWTLYLLAVFVGGPLLAPWVYTVGQFAGDVPLFSSLASAPFHRYLTRCMMAVAIVGLWPLFKALGLSSWQELGLAPLKPNLHRLICGFGLGFVSLAIIMVISLASHGRAWHGDRDTGAVLRHLVNAGLAAIVVSPLEEVLFRGGLFGALRKEHGWKPALVVSSLVYAAVHFLDRARWTEPVTWSSGVTLLGQMFVGAGGSAALVPRFLTLCVAGVVLGIAYQWTGNLWCSVGLHAGWIFWLKSYGFLTRDVNGAAVWLWGTGRLIDGWLAVFVMLGVLAGLWTWLTRRSQRVGNGCCTGQSGTRSV
;
A
#
# COMPACT_ATOMS: atom_id res chain seq x y z
N MET A 1 -44.79 12.47 -44.70
CA MET A 1 -46.09 12.78 -45.34
C MET A 1 -46.88 13.56 -44.30
N CYS A 2 -46.70 14.88 -44.29
CA CYS A 2 -47.64 15.92 -44.78
C CYS A 2 -48.28 16.56 -43.53
N GLU A 3 -48.47 17.87 -43.36
CA GLU A 3 -48.17 19.14 -44.03
C GLU A 3 -48.56 20.18 -42.97
N ALA A 4 -47.69 21.12 -42.56
CA ALA A 4 -47.66 22.50 -43.04
C ALA A 4 -49.04 23.19 -43.21
N THR A 5 -49.26 24.28 -42.46
CA THR A 5 -49.86 25.50 -43.03
C THR A 5 -49.52 26.72 -42.18
N LEU A 6 -48.62 27.53 -42.73
CA LEU A 6 -48.47 28.97 -42.46
C LEU A 6 -49.57 29.72 -43.22
N ASN A 7 -50.05 30.88 -42.70
CA ASN A 7 -50.18 32.12 -43.49
C ASN A 7 -50.63 33.35 -42.65
N PRO A 8 -50.55 34.61 -43.18
CA PRO A 8 -49.77 35.69 -42.56
C PRO A 8 -50.49 37.08 -42.57
N THR A 9 -49.71 38.18 -42.70
CA THR A 9 -50.03 39.60 -43.07
C THR A 9 -50.53 40.55 -41.95
N CYS A 10 -49.76 41.58 -41.50
CA CYS A 10 -49.38 42.90 -42.09
C CYS A 10 -50.53 43.94 -42.20
N PRO A 11 -50.32 45.28 -42.28
CA PRO A 11 -49.20 46.15 -41.85
C PRO A 11 -49.59 47.57 -41.31
N GLY A 12 -48.63 48.28 -40.67
CA GLY A 12 -48.26 49.67 -41.01
C GLY A 12 -48.94 50.89 -40.37
N ARG A 13 -48.14 51.75 -39.69
CA ARG A 13 -48.07 53.20 -39.98
C ARG A 13 -46.80 53.88 -39.43
N ARG A 14 -46.17 54.67 -40.30
CA ARG A 14 -45.08 55.66 -40.06
C ARG A 14 -45.69 56.89 -39.34
N SER A 15 -44.98 57.81 -38.67
CA SER A 15 -43.81 58.59 -39.12
C SER A 15 -43.34 59.65 -38.08
N ARG A 16 -42.01 59.73 -37.86
CA ARG A 16 -41.11 60.94 -37.79
C ARG A 16 -41.27 62.00 -36.66
N PRO A 17 -40.30 62.94 -36.45
CA PRO A 17 -38.84 62.76 -36.26
C PRO A 17 -38.20 63.75 -35.23
N GLY A 18 -36.93 63.54 -34.89
CA GLY A 18 -35.93 64.63 -34.83
C GLY A 18 -35.43 65.13 -33.47
N THR A 19 -34.19 64.76 -33.12
CA THR A 19 -33.15 65.71 -32.64
C THR A 19 -31.77 65.11 -32.85
N THR A 20 -30.86 65.92 -33.41
CA THR A 20 -29.50 65.62 -33.86
C THR A 20 -28.43 66.23 -32.92
N GLY A 21 -27.25 65.59 -32.86
CA GLY A 21 -25.97 66.15 -32.36
C GLY A 21 -25.22 65.17 -31.43
N ARG A 22 -24.40 64.20 -31.87
CA ARG A 22 -23.06 64.20 -32.52
C ARG A 22 -21.89 64.71 -31.63
N LEU A 23 -21.04 63.79 -31.14
CA LEU A 23 -19.57 63.67 -31.35
C LEU A 23 -18.80 63.04 -30.16
N GLY A 24 -17.79 62.20 -30.49
CA GLY A 24 -16.72 61.73 -29.59
C GLY A 24 -16.68 60.20 -29.43
N ALA A 25 -16.22 59.43 -30.42
CA ALA A 25 -14.82 59.02 -30.64
C ALA A 25 -14.26 58.02 -29.60
N ALA A 26 -13.88 56.85 -30.14
CA ALA A 26 -13.26 55.73 -29.46
C ALA A 26 -11.87 56.07 -28.89
N HIS A 27 -11.44 55.37 -27.83
CA HIS A 27 -10.13 54.72 -27.80
C HIS A 27 -9.99 53.78 -26.60
N SER A 28 -9.53 52.59 -26.92
CA SER A 28 -9.05 51.50 -26.08
C SER A 28 -7.73 51.88 -25.40
N THR A 29 -7.66 51.71 -24.08
CA THR A 29 -6.43 51.85 -23.30
C THR A 29 -5.80 50.49 -23.03
N VAL A 30 -4.72 50.22 -23.76
CA VAL A 30 -3.64 49.29 -23.42
C VAL A 30 -2.84 49.91 -22.26
N SER A 31 -2.59 49.16 -21.18
CA SER A 31 -1.64 49.58 -20.13
C SER A 31 -0.42 48.68 -20.16
N SER A 32 0.69 49.30 -20.52
CA SER A 32 2.07 48.83 -20.59
C SER A 32 2.70 48.61 -19.21
N GLN A 33 3.66 47.68 -19.17
CA GLN A 33 4.70 47.56 -18.14
C GLN A 33 5.52 48.85 -17.99
N PRO A 34 6.23 49.01 -16.85
CA PRO A 34 7.50 49.69 -16.84
C PRO A 34 8.66 48.70 -16.63
N GLN A 35 9.64 48.84 -17.51
CA GLN A 35 10.99 48.32 -17.36
C GLN A 35 11.76 49.18 -16.36
N THR A 36 12.60 48.54 -15.54
CA THR A 36 13.80 49.18 -14.97
C THR A 36 14.97 48.23 -15.17
N SER A 37 15.88 48.67 -16.04
CA SER A 37 17.19 48.11 -16.37
C SER A 37 18.25 48.61 -15.38
N HIS A 38 19.31 47.81 -15.20
CA HIS A 38 20.69 48.06 -14.71
C HIS A 38 21.08 46.84 -13.84
N LEU A 39 22.17 46.09 -13.99
CA LEU A 39 23.41 46.17 -14.77
C LEU A 39 24.13 44.79 -14.72
N LEU A 40 24.93 44.50 -15.76
CA LEU A 40 26.23 43.78 -15.77
C LEU A 40 26.33 42.26 -15.40
N PHE A 41 26.63 41.45 -16.43
CA PHE A 41 27.41 40.18 -16.40
C PHE A 41 28.87 40.44 -15.93
N PRO A 42 29.71 39.45 -15.49
CA PRO A 42 29.77 38.06 -16.00
C PRO A 42 30.18 36.92 -15.01
N ASN A 43 29.94 35.68 -15.46
CA ASN A 43 30.81 34.47 -15.37
C ASN A 43 31.62 34.21 -14.08
N LEU A 44 31.32 33.12 -13.35
CA LEU A 44 32.33 32.39 -12.58
C LEU A 44 32.12 30.87 -12.67
N ARG A 45 33.10 30.27 -13.32
CA ARG A 45 33.44 28.87 -13.48
C ARG A 45 34.37 28.50 -12.31
N GLY A 46 34.14 27.38 -11.64
CA GLY A 46 35.21 26.58 -11.03
C GLY A 46 35.43 26.64 -9.51
N GLN A 47 35.79 25.44 -9.01
CA GLN A 47 36.55 25.08 -7.80
C GLN A 47 35.73 25.02 -6.48
N PHE A 48 35.66 23.88 -5.78
CA PHE A 48 36.76 22.96 -5.45
C PHE A 48 36.52 21.48 -5.80
N GLU A 49 37.52 20.96 -6.51
CA GLU A 49 37.95 19.57 -6.59
C GLU A 49 38.76 19.16 -5.33
N GLN A 50 38.99 17.85 -5.21
CA GLN A 50 40.03 17.16 -4.44
C GLN A 50 39.81 16.84 -2.95
N ALA A 51 39.48 15.57 -2.70
CA ALA A 51 40.34 14.71 -1.88
C ALA A 51 40.45 13.34 -2.57
N GLN A 52 41.60 13.11 -3.17
CA GLN A 52 42.05 11.85 -3.76
C GLN A 52 43.03 11.21 -2.77
N ILE A 53 43.18 9.88 -2.86
CA ILE A 53 44.29 9.04 -2.37
C ILE A 53 44.18 8.55 -0.91
N LEU A 54 43.85 7.26 -0.74
CA LEU A 54 44.89 6.26 -0.47
C LEU A 54 44.42 4.84 -0.84
N GLN A 55 45.06 4.28 -1.86
CA GLN A 55 45.11 2.84 -2.12
C GLN A 55 46.23 2.20 -1.28
N LEU A 56 45.89 1.09 -0.61
CA LEU A 56 46.71 -0.11 -0.34
C LEU A 56 47.91 0.04 0.65
N PRO A 57 48.31 -1.02 1.40
CA PRO A 57 48.43 -2.40 0.92
C PRO A 57 47.94 -3.53 1.85
N ALA A 58 47.81 -4.71 1.24
CA ALA A 58 47.84 -6.00 1.90
C ALA A 58 49.25 -6.31 2.40
N THR A 59 49.39 -6.90 3.60
CA THR A 59 50.22 -8.10 3.94
C THR A 59 50.50 -8.20 5.45
N HIS A 60 50.13 -9.35 6.05
CA HIS A 60 50.81 -10.20 7.06
C HIS A 60 49.72 -11.03 7.80
N ARG A 61 49.43 -12.31 7.50
CA ARG A 61 50.14 -13.59 7.74
C ARG A 61 50.42 -13.94 9.21
N GLU A 62 49.90 -15.12 9.58
CA GLU A 62 50.26 -16.02 10.70
C GLU A 62 49.82 -15.53 12.10
N THR A 63 49.10 -16.25 12.96
CA THR A 63 49.19 -17.63 13.47
C THR A 63 47.88 -17.83 14.29
N VAL A 64 47.15 -18.95 14.28
CA VAL A 64 47.13 -19.95 15.37
C VAL A 64 46.28 -21.15 14.92
N HIS A 65 46.97 -22.26 14.65
CA HIS A 65 46.48 -23.63 14.72
C HIS A 65 47.14 -24.24 15.96
N ARG A 66 46.34 -24.65 16.97
CA ARG A 66 46.61 -25.55 18.12
C ARG A 66 45.55 -25.17 19.16
N LEU A 67 44.56 -26.01 19.46
CA LEU A 67 44.73 -27.13 20.38
C LEU A 67 43.85 -28.31 19.97
N ARG A 68 44.51 -29.44 19.71
CA ARG A 68 43.96 -30.79 19.72
C ARG A 68 44.65 -31.49 20.90
N ASN A 69 43.89 -32.30 21.63
CA ASN A 69 44.29 -33.33 22.62
C ASN A 69 44.54 -32.94 24.09
N SER A 70 43.60 -33.38 24.93
CA SER A 70 43.83 -34.41 25.95
C SER A 70 42.68 -35.43 25.79
N GLN A 71 42.90 -36.67 25.30
CA GLN A 71 43.19 -37.89 26.08
C GLN A 71 42.32 -38.05 27.33
N GLY A 72 41.71 -39.19 27.68
CA GLY A 72 41.49 -40.53 27.10
C GLY A 72 40.09 -40.96 27.60
N SER A 73 39.54 -42.16 27.49
CA SER A 73 39.94 -43.55 27.26
C SER A 73 38.57 -44.27 27.15
N ALA A 74 38.28 -45.19 26.24
CA ALA A 74 38.67 -46.60 26.27
C ALA A 74 37.59 -47.35 25.45
N GLY A 75 37.94 -48.50 24.86
CA GLY A 75 36.95 -49.49 24.45
C GLY A 75 36.90 -49.76 22.95
N ALA A 76 37.88 -50.52 22.48
CA ALA A 76 37.84 -51.19 21.19
C ALA A 76 36.80 -52.31 21.18
N ALA A 77 36.02 -52.46 20.11
CA ALA A 77 35.47 -53.74 19.69
C ALA A 77 35.29 -53.79 18.17
N ARG A 78 35.72 -54.92 17.63
CA ARG A 78 35.93 -55.29 16.23
C ARG A 78 34.65 -55.57 15.44
N CYS A 79 34.79 -55.50 14.12
CA CYS A 79 33.98 -56.02 13.02
C CYS A 79 33.00 -57.17 13.32
N LEU A 80 31.84 -57.16 12.62
CA LEU A 80 31.38 -58.25 11.74
C LEU A 80 30.21 -57.78 10.85
N ARG A 81 30.28 -58.10 9.54
CA ARG A 81 29.17 -58.07 8.57
C ARG A 81 28.49 -59.45 8.56
N ALA A 82 27.16 -59.48 8.48
CA ALA A 82 26.32 -60.57 7.92
C ALA A 82 24.86 -60.06 7.96
N THR A 83 24.27 -59.67 6.82
CA THR A 83 23.31 -60.47 6.01
C THR A 83 22.03 -60.89 6.76
N ASP A 84 20.90 -60.28 6.38
CA ASP A 84 19.51 -60.73 6.57
C ASP A 84 19.30 -62.20 6.10
N PRO A 85 18.32 -63.00 6.60
CA PRO A 85 16.88 -62.70 6.40
C PRO A 85 15.83 -63.23 7.43
N VAL A 86 14.66 -62.57 7.42
CA VAL A 86 13.27 -63.14 7.41
C VAL A 86 12.70 -63.93 8.62
N PHE A 87 11.60 -63.38 9.14
CA PHE A 87 10.41 -63.97 9.80
C PHE A 87 10.43 -64.51 11.26
N SER A 88 9.49 -63.91 12.02
CA SER A 88 8.53 -64.55 12.92
C SER A 88 9.00 -65.07 14.28
N CYS A 89 8.78 -64.25 15.33
CA CYS A 89 8.02 -64.76 16.48
C CYS A 89 7.28 -63.65 17.22
N CYS A 90 5.96 -63.81 17.27
CA CYS A 90 5.04 -63.15 18.18
C CYS A 90 5.40 -63.44 19.65
N ASN A 91 4.90 -62.56 20.52
CA ASN A 91 4.67 -62.77 21.95
C ASN A 91 5.91 -62.81 22.87
N THR A 92 6.47 -61.63 23.18
CA THR A 92 7.04 -61.36 24.53
C THR A 92 7.30 -59.87 24.76
N ALA A 93 6.30 -59.02 24.57
CA ALA A 93 6.42 -57.57 24.88
C ALA A 93 5.22 -56.99 25.65
N GLU A 94 4.44 -57.84 26.34
CA GLU A 94 3.24 -57.41 27.08
C GLU A 94 3.36 -57.52 28.61
N GLN A 95 4.58 -57.60 29.16
CA GLN A 95 4.78 -57.71 30.62
C GLN A 95 5.77 -56.73 31.25
N LEU A 96 6.24 -55.70 30.54
CA LEU A 96 7.22 -54.74 31.07
C LEU A 96 6.86 -53.24 30.89
N LEU A 97 5.56 -52.90 30.85
CA LEU A 97 5.10 -51.50 30.81
C LEU A 97 4.10 -51.13 31.94
N SER A 98 4.04 -51.88 33.03
CA SER A 98 3.15 -51.61 34.17
C SER A 98 3.74 -50.74 35.29
N ARG A 99 4.78 -49.94 35.02
CA ARG A 99 5.34 -49.00 36.01
C ARG A 99 5.51 -47.59 35.46
N VAL A 100 4.41 -46.98 35.04
CA VAL A 100 4.31 -45.52 34.94
C VAL A 100 3.96 -44.99 36.33
N PRO A 101 4.76 -44.12 36.97
CA PRO A 101 4.37 -43.49 38.21
C PRO A 101 3.15 -42.60 37.95
N VAL A 102 2.05 -42.87 38.65
CA VAL A 102 0.83 -42.07 38.67
C VAL A 102 1.21 -40.63 39.01
N GLN A 103 1.15 -39.76 38.02
CA GLN A 103 1.37 -38.33 38.19
C GLN A 103 0.20 -37.79 39.02
N LYS A 104 0.47 -37.48 40.29
CA LYS A 104 -0.48 -36.81 41.19
C LYS A 104 -1.04 -35.58 40.45
N GLN A 105 -2.35 -35.60 40.21
CA GLN A 105 -3.08 -34.45 39.71
C GLN A 105 -2.91 -33.30 40.71
N ILE A 106 -2.08 -32.33 40.34
CA ILE A 106 -2.02 -31.05 41.04
C ILE A 106 -3.38 -30.39 40.80
N PRO A 107 -4.14 -30.02 41.85
CA PRO A 107 -5.41 -29.35 41.67
C PRO A 107 -5.18 -28.07 40.87
N THR A 108 -5.91 -27.94 39.77
CA THR A 108 -5.96 -26.73 38.95
C THR A 108 -6.55 -25.61 39.80
N SER A 109 -5.69 -24.90 40.53
CA SER A 109 -6.03 -23.59 41.05
C SER A 109 -6.51 -22.77 39.86
N ARG A 110 -7.75 -22.30 39.93
CA ARG A 110 -8.25 -21.26 39.03
C ARG A 110 -7.34 -20.07 39.24
N VAL A 111 -6.31 -19.96 38.41
CA VAL A 111 -5.55 -18.73 38.24
C VAL A 111 -6.58 -17.72 37.76
N CYS A 112 -7.04 -16.86 38.68
CA CYS A 112 -7.71 -15.63 38.34
C CYS A 112 -6.76 -14.89 37.40
N ARG A 113 -6.96 -15.03 36.09
CA ARG A 113 -6.30 -14.16 35.12
C ARG A 113 -6.76 -12.76 35.50
N ALA A 114 -5.85 -11.96 36.05
CA ALA A 114 -6.08 -10.54 36.26
C ALA A 114 -6.67 -10.00 34.94
N ALA A 115 -7.81 -9.31 35.04
CA ALA A 115 -8.47 -8.78 33.87
C ALA A 115 -7.47 -7.86 33.16
N THR A 116 -7.02 -8.26 31.97
CA THR A 116 -6.16 -7.40 31.17
C THR A 116 -6.94 -6.11 30.89
N PRO A 117 -6.36 -4.93 31.17
CA PRO A 117 -7.00 -3.65 30.87
C PRO A 117 -7.49 -3.62 29.42
N PHE A 118 -8.58 -2.92 29.14
CA PHE A 118 -9.19 -2.88 27.80
C PHE A 118 -8.18 -2.50 26.70
N TRP A 119 -7.27 -1.56 26.98
CA TRP A 119 -6.18 -1.13 26.10
C TRP A 119 -5.07 -2.19 25.87
N MET A 120 -5.03 -3.25 26.67
CA MET A 120 -4.17 -4.43 26.47
C MET A 120 -4.89 -5.56 25.73
N ARG A 121 -6.20 -5.43 25.44
CA ARG A 121 -6.90 -6.34 24.52
C ARG A 121 -6.62 -5.91 23.09
N PRO A 122 -6.40 -6.84 22.14
CA PRO A 122 -6.09 -6.48 20.76
C PRO A 122 -7.09 -5.49 20.13
N GLY A 123 -8.39 -5.70 20.36
CA GLY A 123 -9.42 -4.76 19.93
C GLY A 123 -9.24 -3.34 20.50
N GLY A 124 -9.00 -3.22 21.81
CA GLY A 124 -8.82 -1.92 22.46
C GLY A 124 -7.54 -1.19 22.03
N ALA A 125 -6.44 -1.93 21.80
CA ALA A 125 -5.20 -1.38 21.26
C ALA A 125 -5.41 -0.81 19.83
N TRP A 126 -6.13 -1.52 18.98
CA TRP A 126 -6.50 -1.05 17.63
C TRP A 126 -7.43 0.17 17.68
N THR A 127 -8.44 0.17 18.56
CA THR A 127 -9.32 1.32 18.74
C THR A 127 -8.53 2.55 19.17
N LEU A 128 -7.64 2.43 20.15
CA LEU A 128 -6.81 3.54 20.60
C LEU A 128 -5.88 4.06 19.49
N TYR A 129 -5.26 3.15 18.73
CA TYR A 129 -4.42 3.50 17.59
C TYR A 129 -5.21 4.28 16.53
N LEU A 130 -6.40 3.81 16.15
CA LEU A 130 -7.26 4.50 15.19
C LEU A 130 -7.73 5.85 15.72
N LEU A 131 -8.10 5.96 16.99
CA LEU A 131 -8.46 7.24 17.61
C LEU A 131 -7.28 8.22 17.60
N ALA A 132 -6.07 7.77 17.91
CA ALA A 132 -4.89 8.61 17.84
C ALA A 132 -4.68 9.15 16.42
N VAL A 133 -4.82 8.31 15.39
CA VAL A 133 -4.64 8.72 13.98
C VAL A 133 -5.76 9.66 13.51
N PHE A 134 -7.02 9.26 13.71
CA PHE A 134 -8.20 9.92 13.14
C PHE A 134 -8.79 11.04 13.99
N VAL A 135 -8.34 11.20 15.24
CA VAL A 135 -8.70 12.34 16.10
C VAL A 135 -7.46 13.16 16.41
N GLY A 136 -6.38 12.52 16.86
CA GLY A 136 -5.12 13.21 17.19
C GLY A 136 -4.46 13.87 15.97
N GLY A 137 -4.39 13.18 14.82
CA GLY A 137 -3.83 13.74 13.58
C GLY A 137 -4.54 15.03 13.13
N PRO A 138 -5.89 15.01 12.98
CA PRO A 138 -6.66 16.21 12.66
C PRO A 138 -6.55 17.34 13.68
N LEU A 139 -6.50 17.04 14.98
CA LEU A 139 -6.34 18.07 16.02
C LEU A 139 -4.91 18.66 16.03
N LEU A 140 -3.90 17.87 15.64
CA LEU A 140 -2.52 18.32 15.52
C LEU A 140 -2.28 19.21 14.30
N ALA A 141 -3.02 18.98 13.20
CA ALA A 141 -2.76 19.61 11.92
C ALA A 141 -2.82 21.16 11.92
N PRO A 142 -3.79 21.83 12.55
CA PRO A 142 -3.81 23.30 12.66
C PRO A 142 -2.57 23.87 13.34
N TRP A 143 -2.08 23.24 14.41
CA TRP A 143 -0.91 23.71 15.14
C TRP A 143 0.38 23.57 14.31
N VAL A 144 0.55 22.44 13.64
CA VAL A 144 1.69 22.22 12.73
C VAL A 144 1.62 23.18 11.54
N TYR A 145 0.42 23.47 11.05
CA TYR A 145 0.21 24.48 10.02
C TYR A 145 0.66 25.87 10.50
N THR A 146 0.20 26.32 11.67
CA THR A 146 0.58 27.63 12.24
C THR A 146 2.09 27.75 12.44
N VAL A 147 2.74 26.72 13.00
CA VAL A 147 4.21 26.69 13.15
C VAL A 147 4.90 26.71 11.79
N GLY A 148 4.37 25.97 10.80
CA GLY A 148 4.89 25.96 9.43
C GLY A 148 4.77 27.31 8.72
N GLN A 149 3.69 28.05 8.95
CA GLN A 149 3.52 29.42 8.44
C GLN A 149 4.51 30.39 9.11
N PHE A 150 4.67 30.30 10.44
CA PHE A 150 5.61 31.14 11.19
C PHE A 150 7.07 30.88 10.77
N ALA A 151 7.43 29.64 10.47
CA ALA A 151 8.76 29.28 9.99
C ALA A 151 9.01 29.64 8.51
N GLY A 152 8.01 30.17 7.80
CA GLY A 152 8.05 30.41 6.35
C GLY A 152 9.11 31.41 5.89
N ASP A 153 9.54 32.31 6.78
CA ASP A 153 10.59 33.30 6.51
C ASP A 153 11.98 32.66 6.37
N VAL A 154 12.15 31.42 6.83
CA VAL A 154 13.40 30.67 6.67
C VAL A 154 13.37 29.92 5.32
N PRO A 155 14.35 30.12 4.42
CA PRO A 155 14.36 29.50 3.09
C PRO A 155 14.18 27.98 3.11
N LEU A 156 14.72 27.31 4.14
CA LEU A 156 14.59 25.86 4.36
C LEU A 156 13.12 25.40 4.53
N PHE A 157 12.24 26.24 5.08
CA PHE A 157 10.84 25.91 5.38
C PHE A 157 9.84 26.57 4.43
N SER A 158 10.29 27.38 3.47
CA SER A 158 9.45 28.03 2.45
C SER A 158 8.55 27.04 1.67
N SER A 159 9.07 25.85 1.35
CA SER A 159 8.29 24.78 0.70
C SER A 159 7.21 24.18 1.61
N LEU A 160 7.42 24.19 2.92
CA LEU A 160 6.43 23.74 3.89
C LEU A 160 5.34 24.80 4.04
N ALA A 161 5.71 26.08 4.20
CA ALA A 161 4.78 27.20 4.33
C ALA A 161 3.84 27.34 3.11
N SER A 162 4.36 27.13 1.89
CA SER A 162 3.55 27.17 0.65
C SER A 162 2.61 25.97 0.44
N ALA A 163 2.68 24.93 1.28
CA ALA A 163 1.81 23.77 1.16
C ALA A 163 0.37 24.10 1.62
N PRO A 164 -0.66 23.65 0.89
CA PRO A 164 -2.05 23.84 1.34
C PRO A 164 -2.38 22.98 2.57
N PHE A 165 -3.32 23.44 3.39
CA PHE A 165 -3.66 22.84 4.69
C PHE A 165 -3.96 21.32 4.64
N HIS A 166 -4.62 20.81 3.60
CA HIS A 166 -4.89 19.38 3.45
C HIS A 166 -3.63 18.49 3.39
N ARG A 167 -2.47 19.04 2.98
CA ARG A 167 -1.20 18.33 3.06
C ARG A 167 -0.67 18.24 4.48
N TYR A 168 -0.93 19.24 5.31
CA TYR A 168 -0.60 19.19 6.75
C TYR A 168 -1.44 18.14 7.45
N LEU A 169 -2.75 18.08 7.19
CA LEU A 169 -3.64 17.06 7.74
C LEU A 169 -3.14 15.65 7.45
N THR A 170 -2.93 15.33 6.17
CA THR A 170 -2.48 13.99 5.76
C THR A 170 -1.10 13.62 6.32
N ARG A 171 -0.16 14.58 6.40
CA ARG A 171 1.15 14.37 7.02
C ARG A 171 1.05 14.14 8.53
N CYS A 172 0.21 14.89 9.24
CA CYS A 172 0.02 14.70 10.69
C CYS A 172 -0.61 13.34 10.98
N MET A 173 -1.65 12.95 10.24
CA MET A 173 -2.24 11.60 10.36
C MET A 173 -1.21 10.50 10.09
N MET A 174 -0.39 10.63 9.04
CA MET A 174 0.66 9.67 8.72
C MET A 174 1.76 9.64 9.79
N ALA A 175 2.18 10.79 10.31
CA ALA A 175 3.18 10.87 11.38
C ALA A 175 2.67 10.21 12.66
N VAL A 176 1.44 10.50 13.09
CA VAL A 176 0.81 9.87 14.25
C VAL A 176 0.63 8.36 14.01
N ALA A 177 0.28 7.93 12.79
CA ALA A 177 0.20 6.52 12.44
C ALA A 177 1.56 5.82 12.60
N ILE A 178 2.63 6.37 12.04
CA ILE A 178 3.98 5.81 12.12
C ILE A 178 4.47 5.74 13.56
N VAL A 179 4.34 6.84 14.32
CA VAL A 179 4.73 6.89 15.74
C VAL A 179 3.90 5.93 16.57
N GLY A 180 2.60 5.82 16.27
CA GLY A 180 1.65 4.93 16.93
C GLY A 180 1.88 3.43 16.66
N LEU A 181 2.69 3.05 15.66
CA LEU A 181 3.01 1.64 15.40
C LEU A 181 3.76 0.99 16.56
N TRP A 182 4.71 1.70 17.15
CA TRP A 182 5.50 1.18 18.26
C TRP A 182 4.65 0.80 19.50
N PRO A 183 3.80 1.70 20.05
CA PRO A 183 2.96 1.33 21.19
C PRO A 183 1.89 0.29 20.80
N LEU A 184 1.38 0.32 19.57
CA LEU A 184 0.44 -0.69 19.07
C LEU A 184 1.07 -2.09 19.07
N PHE A 185 2.24 -2.25 18.46
CA PHE A 185 2.91 -3.56 18.40
C PHE A 185 3.32 -4.07 19.78
N LYS A 186 3.74 -3.16 20.66
CA LYS A 186 4.01 -3.49 22.07
C LYS A 186 2.75 -3.99 22.78
N ALA A 187 1.61 -3.33 22.59
CA ALA A 187 0.33 -3.73 23.19
C ALA A 187 -0.20 -5.06 22.63
N LEU A 188 0.08 -5.36 21.37
CA LEU A 188 -0.27 -6.64 20.72
C LEU A 188 0.71 -7.79 21.06
N GLY A 189 1.77 -7.52 21.83
CA GLY A 189 2.81 -8.50 22.15
C GLY A 189 3.61 -8.97 20.93
N LEU A 190 3.65 -8.17 19.86
CA LEU A 190 4.38 -8.49 18.64
C LEU A 190 5.84 -8.09 18.83
N SER A 191 6.67 -9.09 19.12
CA SER A 191 8.06 -8.87 19.56
C SER A 191 9.10 -9.05 18.45
N SER A 192 8.69 -9.65 17.33
CA SER A 192 9.59 -9.97 16.22
C SER A 192 8.99 -9.65 14.85
N TRP A 193 9.86 -9.30 13.90
CA TRP A 193 9.46 -9.08 12.50
C TRP A 193 8.94 -10.37 11.84
N GLN A 194 9.39 -11.55 12.29
CA GLN A 194 8.86 -12.82 11.80
C GLN A 194 7.40 -13.04 12.21
N GLU A 195 6.99 -12.61 13.42
CA GLU A 195 5.59 -12.69 13.86
C GLU A 195 4.65 -11.81 13.01
N LEU A 196 5.17 -10.68 12.51
CA LEU A 196 4.49 -9.82 11.55
C LEU A 196 4.46 -10.42 10.13
N GLY A 197 5.21 -11.49 9.88
CA GLY A 197 5.32 -12.13 8.58
C GLY A 197 6.44 -11.59 7.68
N LEU A 198 7.38 -10.80 8.21
CA LEU A 198 8.61 -10.44 7.50
C LEU A 198 9.67 -11.54 7.68
N ALA A 199 9.56 -12.56 6.84
CA ALA A 199 10.60 -13.58 6.70
C ALA A 199 11.87 -13.02 6.02
N PRO A 200 13.03 -13.69 6.09
CA PRO A 200 14.22 -13.28 5.35
C PRO A 200 13.93 -13.08 3.85
N LEU A 201 14.44 -11.99 3.27
CA LEU A 201 14.11 -11.60 1.90
C LEU A 201 14.69 -12.57 0.86
N LYS A 202 15.97 -12.95 0.97
CA LYS A 202 16.66 -13.75 -0.08
C LYS A 202 15.89 -15.03 -0.50
N PRO A 203 15.43 -15.90 0.42
CA PRO A 203 14.64 -17.08 0.04
C PRO A 203 13.26 -16.75 -0.53
N ASN A 204 12.73 -15.57 -0.22
CA ASN A 204 11.38 -15.14 -0.58
C ASN A 204 11.36 -14.09 -1.70
N LEU A 205 12.50 -13.76 -2.29
CA LEU A 205 12.60 -12.74 -3.33
C LEU A 205 11.73 -13.07 -4.55
N HIS A 206 11.63 -14.36 -4.91
CA HIS A 206 10.73 -14.81 -5.96
C HIS A 206 9.26 -14.46 -5.68
N ARG A 207 8.82 -14.48 -4.40
CA ARG A 207 7.45 -14.11 -4.02
C ARG A 207 7.22 -12.62 -4.19
N LEU A 208 8.21 -11.80 -3.80
CA LEU A 208 8.19 -10.37 -4.03
C LEU A 208 8.11 -10.04 -5.52
N ILE A 209 8.97 -10.65 -6.34
CA ILE A 209 9.01 -10.41 -7.79
C ILE A 209 7.72 -10.90 -8.46
N CYS A 210 7.25 -12.11 -8.16
CA CYS A 210 5.99 -12.63 -8.72
C CYS A 210 4.79 -11.78 -8.30
N GLY A 211 4.72 -11.37 -7.03
CA GLY A 211 3.69 -10.46 -6.54
C GLY A 211 3.73 -9.12 -7.27
N PHE A 212 4.91 -8.53 -7.40
CA PHE A 212 5.11 -7.28 -8.14
C PHE A 212 4.70 -7.41 -9.60
N GLY A 213 5.12 -8.47 -10.28
CA GLY A 213 4.72 -8.74 -11.67
C GLY A 213 3.20 -8.86 -11.81
N LEU A 214 2.53 -9.62 -10.93
CA LEU A 214 1.07 -9.76 -10.95
C LEU A 214 0.37 -8.41 -10.70
N GLY A 215 0.82 -7.65 -9.71
CA GLY A 215 0.25 -6.34 -9.39
C GLY A 215 0.45 -5.33 -10.52
N PHE A 216 1.67 -5.26 -11.05
CA PHE A 216 2.04 -4.39 -12.15
C PHE A 216 1.25 -4.72 -13.42
N VAL A 217 1.20 -5.99 -13.83
CA VAL A 217 0.49 -6.41 -15.04
C VAL A 217 -1.02 -6.16 -14.90
N SER A 218 -1.61 -6.44 -13.74
CA SER A 218 -3.05 -6.25 -13.53
C SER A 218 -3.51 -4.82 -13.81
N LEU A 219 -2.80 -3.80 -13.31
CA LEU A 219 -3.17 -2.41 -13.54
C LEU A 219 -2.65 -1.87 -14.88
N ALA A 220 -1.58 -2.44 -15.44
CA ALA A 220 -1.16 -2.14 -16.81
C ALA A 220 -2.24 -2.52 -17.83
N ILE A 221 -2.95 -3.65 -17.63
CA ILE A 221 -4.07 -4.08 -18.48
C ILE A 221 -5.16 -3.01 -18.51
N ILE A 222 -5.53 -2.42 -17.37
CA ILE A 222 -6.53 -1.34 -17.33
C ILE A 222 -6.08 -0.18 -18.19
N MET A 223 -4.81 0.23 -18.10
CA MET A 223 -4.29 1.32 -18.91
C MET A 223 -4.31 1.00 -20.40
N VAL A 224 -3.83 -0.19 -20.80
CA VAL A 224 -3.80 -0.60 -22.21
C VAL A 224 -5.21 -0.63 -22.79
N ILE A 225 -6.18 -1.24 -22.10
CA ILE A 225 -7.57 -1.29 -22.57
C ILE A 225 -8.15 0.12 -22.63
N SER A 226 -7.93 0.95 -21.61
CA SER A 226 -8.46 2.32 -21.58
C SER A 226 -7.93 3.19 -22.73
N LEU A 227 -6.66 3.01 -23.11
CA LEU A 227 -6.06 3.70 -24.26
C LEU A 227 -6.58 3.14 -25.59
N ALA A 228 -6.62 1.81 -25.73
CA ALA A 228 -7.07 1.14 -26.95
C ALA A 228 -8.55 1.42 -27.26
N SER A 229 -9.38 1.58 -26.22
CA SER A 229 -10.80 1.90 -26.35
C SER A 229 -11.10 3.40 -26.35
N HIS A 230 -10.09 4.27 -26.43
CA HIS A 230 -10.23 5.72 -26.35
C HIS A 230 -10.97 6.23 -25.09
N GLY A 231 -11.01 5.42 -24.03
CA GLY A 231 -11.53 5.83 -22.72
C GLY A 231 -10.62 6.86 -22.04
N ARG A 232 -9.32 6.82 -22.38
CA ARG A 232 -8.32 7.84 -22.05
C ARG A 232 -7.39 8.06 -23.22
N ALA A 233 -6.69 9.19 -23.22
CA ALA A 233 -5.67 9.49 -24.20
C ALA A 233 -4.27 9.46 -23.58
N TRP A 234 -3.27 9.05 -24.38
CA TRP A 234 -1.88 9.17 -24.01
C TRP A 234 -1.50 10.64 -23.79
N HIS A 235 -0.70 10.90 -22.78
CA HIS A 235 -0.20 12.24 -22.46
C HIS A 235 1.32 12.28 -22.68
N GLY A 236 1.71 12.44 -23.94
CA GLY A 236 3.09 12.32 -24.42
C GLY A 236 3.97 13.55 -24.27
N ASP A 237 3.39 14.71 -23.92
CA ASP A 237 4.11 16.00 -23.89
C ASP A 237 4.90 16.20 -22.59
N ARG A 238 5.67 15.18 -22.17
CA ARG A 238 6.46 15.20 -20.93
C ARG A 238 7.95 15.25 -21.24
N ASP A 239 8.63 16.24 -20.66
CA ASP A 239 10.09 16.31 -20.68
C ASP A 239 10.73 15.10 -19.97
N THR A 240 11.90 14.66 -20.47
CA THR A 240 12.66 13.51 -19.94
C THR A 240 12.98 13.67 -18.45
N GLY A 241 13.34 14.88 -18.01
CA GLY A 241 13.61 15.18 -16.61
C GLY A 241 12.36 15.02 -15.73
N ALA A 242 11.19 15.39 -16.25
CA ALA A 242 9.92 15.18 -15.56
C ALA A 242 9.56 13.70 -15.43
N VAL A 243 9.78 12.91 -16.49
CA VAL A 243 9.58 11.45 -16.49
C VAL A 243 10.50 10.78 -15.47
N LEU A 244 11.80 11.11 -15.47
CA LEU A 244 12.76 10.55 -14.52
C LEU A 244 12.38 10.86 -13.07
N ARG A 245 12.07 12.13 -12.76
CA ARG A 245 11.60 12.53 -11.42
C ARG A 245 10.35 11.77 -11.01
N HIS A 246 9.41 11.57 -11.93
CA HIS A 246 8.19 10.81 -11.67
C HIS A 246 8.49 9.33 -11.36
N LEU A 247 9.33 8.67 -12.16
CA LEU A 247 9.72 7.27 -11.95
C LEU A 247 10.41 7.08 -10.58
N VAL A 248 11.32 7.98 -10.22
CA VAL A 248 11.97 7.96 -8.90
C VAL A 248 10.94 8.13 -7.78
N ASN A 249 10.06 9.13 -7.88
CA ASN A 249 9.04 9.39 -6.84
C ASN A 249 8.00 8.27 -6.72
N ALA A 250 7.61 7.65 -7.84
CA ALA A 250 6.69 6.53 -7.85
C ALA A 250 7.35 5.25 -7.31
N GLY A 251 8.59 4.97 -7.72
CA GLY A 251 9.38 3.84 -7.25
C GLY A 251 9.68 3.93 -5.75
N LEU A 252 10.14 5.08 -5.26
CA LEU A 252 10.38 5.29 -3.82
C LEU A 252 9.11 5.10 -3.00
N ALA A 253 7.98 5.62 -3.48
CA ALA A 253 6.71 5.40 -2.80
C ALA A 253 6.32 3.91 -2.79
N ALA A 254 6.46 3.20 -3.90
CA ALA A 254 6.18 1.76 -3.97
C ALA A 254 7.07 0.94 -3.04
N ILE A 255 8.37 1.28 -2.93
CA ILE A 255 9.35 0.57 -2.09
C ILE A 255 9.13 0.84 -0.60
N VAL A 256 8.74 2.05 -0.22
CA VAL A 256 8.61 2.45 1.20
C VAL A 256 7.21 2.18 1.74
N VAL A 257 6.18 2.60 1.01
CA VAL A 257 4.79 2.58 1.49
C VAL A 257 4.26 1.15 1.53
N SER A 258 4.54 0.35 0.49
CA SER A 258 4.01 -1.02 0.42
C SER A 258 4.45 -1.89 1.62
N PRO A 259 5.75 -2.02 1.97
CA PRO A 259 6.14 -2.77 3.16
C PRO A 259 5.52 -2.24 4.46
N LEU A 260 5.47 -0.91 4.63
CA LEU A 260 4.92 -0.28 5.83
C LEU A 260 3.43 -0.62 5.99
N GLU A 261 2.66 -0.46 4.93
CA GLU A 261 1.22 -0.74 4.94
C GLU A 261 0.94 -2.23 5.05
N GLU A 262 1.70 -3.11 4.39
CA GLU A 262 1.52 -4.55 4.53
C GLU A 262 1.87 -5.05 5.94
N VAL A 263 2.90 -4.49 6.59
CA VAL A 263 3.20 -4.76 8.00
C VAL A 263 2.04 -4.33 8.89
N LEU A 264 1.50 -3.13 8.68
CA LEU A 264 0.39 -2.61 9.49
C LEU A 264 -0.90 -3.42 9.30
N PHE A 265 -1.36 -3.56 8.05
CA PHE A 265 -2.66 -4.15 7.75
C PHE A 265 -2.65 -5.68 7.77
N ARG A 266 -1.60 -6.33 7.23
CA ARG A 266 -1.58 -7.80 7.08
C ARG A 266 -0.86 -8.45 8.25
N GLY A 267 0.32 -7.95 8.60
CA GLY A 267 1.07 -8.43 9.77
C GLY A 267 0.36 -8.10 11.10
N GLY A 268 -0.03 -6.84 11.27
CA GLY A 268 -0.69 -6.33 12.47
C GLY A 268 -2.18 -6.67 12.53
N LEU A 269 -3.01 -5.96 11.75
CA LEU A 269 -4.48 -5.98 11.92
C LEU A 269 -5.07 -7.35 11.60
N PHE A 270 -4.83 -7.83 10.37
CA PHE A 270 -5.29 -9.14 9.95
C PHE A 270 -4.66 -10.25 10.78
N GLY A 271 -3.36 -10.16 11.08
CA GLY A 271 -2.67 -11.12 11.94
C GLY A 271 -3.30 -11.24 13.34
N ALA A 272 -3.64 -10.12 13.97
CA ALA A 272 -4.31 -10.08 15.28
C ALA A 272 -5.73 -10.64 15.20
N LEU A 273 -6.56 -10.15 14.27
CA LEU A 273 -7.94 -10.62 14.09
C LEU A 273 -7.99 -12.12 13.75
N ARG A 274 -7.04 -12.61 12.96
CA ARG A 274 -6.95 -14.03 12.58
C ARG A 274 -6.67 -14.92 13.79
N LYS A 275 -5.85 -14.47 14.74
CA LYS A 275 -5.56 -15.21 15.98
C LYS A 275 -6.81 -15.37 16.86
N GLU A 276 -7.69 -14.36 16.87
CA GLU A 276 -8.87 -14.35 17.74
C GLU A 276 -10.13 -14.97 17.10
N HIS A 277 -10.37 -14.70 15.82
CA HIS A 277 -11.64 -15.03 15.14
C HIS A 277 -11.47 -16.01 13.97
N GLY A 278 -10.25 -16.44 13.67
CA GLY A 278 -9.93 -17.23 12.48
C GLY A 278 -9.79 -16.36 11.23
N TRP A 279 -9.20 -16.94 10.17
CA TRP A 279 -8.73 -16.17 9.03
C TRP A 279 -9.84 -15.60 8.14
N LYS A 280 -11.02 -16.24 8.07
CA LYS A 280 -12.13 -15.79 7.20
C LYS A 280 -12.77 -14.47 7.67
N PRO A 281 -13.29 -14.35 8.91
CA PRO A 281 -13.82 -13.07 9.39
C PRO A 281 -12.72 -12.01 9.48
N ALA A 282 -11.50 -12.39 9.87
CA ALA A 282 -10.35 -11.49 9.87
C ALA A 282 -10.11 -10.89 8.48
N LEU A 283 -10.18 -11.70 7.42
CA LEU A 283 -9.96 -11.28 6.04
C LEU A 283 -11.00 -10.25 5.62
N VAL A 284 -12.29 -10.49 5.91
CA VAL A 284 -13.38 -9.57 5.57
C VAL A 284 -13.20 -8.26 6.32
N VAL A 285 -13.06 -8.32 7.65
CA VAL A 285 -12.96 -7.11 8.50
C VAL A 285 -11.72 -6.29 8.15
N SER A 286 -10.55 -6.91 8.03
CA SER A 286 -9.32 -6.18 7.68
C SER A 286 -9.38 -5.56 6.29
N SER A 287 -10.06 -6.22 5.34
CA SER A 287 -10.22 -5.69 3.97
C SER A 287 -11.17 -4.50 3.92
N LEU A 288 -12.24 -4.52 4.72
CA LEU A 288 -13.16 -3.38 4.87
C LEU A 288 -12.46 -2.20 5.55
N VAL A 289 -11.65 -2.44 6.59
CA VAL A 289 -10.85 -1.39 7.24
C VAL A 289 -9.83 -0.82 6.25
N TYR A 290 -9.10 -1.68 5.53
CA TYR A 290 -8.18 -1.25 4.47
C TYR A 290 -8.88 -0.39 3.42
N ALA A 291 -10.06 -0.80 2.94
CA ALA A 291 -10.83 -0.01 2.00
C ALA A 291 -11.24 1.34 2.57
N ALA A 292 -11.80 1.37 3.78
CA ALA A 292 -12.31 2.58 4.43
C ALA A 292 -11.21 3.66 4.62
N VAL A 293 -10.01 3.27 5.06
CA VAL A 293 -8.92 4.24 5.29
C VAL A 293 -8.30 4.76 3.99
N HIS A 294 -8.27 3.94 2.94
CA HIS A 294 -7.84 4.36 1.59
C HIS A 294 -8.95 5.08 0.81
N PHE A 295 -10.17 5.04 1.33
CA PHE A 295 -11.33 5.73 0.79
C PHE A 295 -11.37 7.22 1.17
N LEU A 296 -10.45 7.71 2.00
CA LEU A 296 -10.30 9.14 2.25
C LEU A 296 -9.97 9.87 0.93
N ASP A 297 -10.82 10.82 0.55
CA ASP A 297 -10.66 11.60 -0.66
C ASP A 297 -9.76 12.83 -0.43
N ARG A 298 -9.23 13.43 -1.49
CA ARG A 298 -8.56 14.72 -1.43
C ARG A 298 -9.62 15.83 -1.40
N ALA A 299 -10.04 16.22 -0.19
CA ALA A 299 -10.77 17.47 0.01
C ALA A 299 -9.80 18.66 0.02
N ARG A 300 -10.20 19.78 -0.59
CA ARG A 300 -9.46 21.04 -0.51
C ARG A 300 -10.05 21.89 0.60
N TRP A 301 -9.17 22.53 1.36
CA TRP A 301 -9.54 23.51 2.36
C TRP A 301 -9.42 24.91 1.78
N THR A 302 -10.47 25.70 1.86
CA THR A 302 -10.56 27.07 1.30
C THR A 302 -10.76 28.14 2.37
N GLU A 303 -11.13 27.76 3.58
CA GLU A 303 -11.41 28.68 4.67
C GLU A 303 -10.15 29.03 5.48
N PRO A 304 -10.18 30.08 6.32
CA PRO A 304 -9.13 30.30 7.31
C PRO A 304 -8.93 29.08 8.22
N VAL A 305 -7.69 28.78 8.58
CA VAL A 305 -7.37 27.64 9.46
C VAL A 305 -7.66 28.01 10.91
N THR A 306 -8.51 27.21 11.55
CA THR A 306 -8.88 27.27 12.96
C THR A 306 -8.54 25.94 13.65
N TRP A 307 -8.71 25.86 14.97
CA TRP A 307 -8.42 24.64 15.74
C TRP A 307 -9.24 23.41 15.31
N SER A 308 -10.44 23.62 14.74
CA SER A 308 -11.33 22.54 14.28
C SER A 308 -11.17 22.20 12.80
N SER A 309 -10.43 23.00 12.03
CA SER A 309 -10.28 22.83 10.57
C SER A 309 -9.83 21.44 10.17
N GLY A 310 -8.92 20.82 10.92
CA GLY A 310 -8.47 19.46 10.62
C GLY A 310 -9.60 18.44 10.73
N VAL A 311 -10.45 18.54 11.76
CA VAL A 311 -11.59 17.64 12.00
C VAL A 311 -12.67 17.85 10.94
N THR A 312 -13.00 19.12 10.63
CA THR A 312 -13.96 19.46 9.57
C THR A 312 -13.49 18.95 8.22
N LEU A 313 -12.21 19.17 7.89
CA LEU A 313 -11.62 18.69 6.64
C LEU A 313 -11.63 17.16 6.57
N LEU A 314 -11.30 16.45 7.65
CA LEU A 314 -11.40 14.99 7.68
C LEU A 314 -12.83 14.51 7.38
N GLY A 315 -13.85 15.17 7.95
CA GLY A 315 -15.26 14.89 7.62
C GLY A 315 -15.56 15.06 6.12
N GLN A 316 -15.06 16.13 5.50
CA GLN A 316 -15.18 16.35 4.06
C GLN A 316 -14.47 15.27 3.23
N MET A 317 -13.33 14.75 3.69
CA MET A 317 -12.61 13.66 3.03
C MET A 317 -13.40 12.33 3.05
N PHE A 318 -14.25 12.10 4.07
CA PHE A 318 -15.12 10.92 4.14
C PHE A 318 -16.36 11.01 3.24
N VAL A 319 -16.93 12.20 3.09
CA VAL A 319 -18.11 12.41 2.22
C VAL A 319 -17.73 12.28 0.73
N GLY A 320 -16.45 12.50 0.40
CA GLY A 320 -15.94 12.40 -0.96
C GLY A 320 -16.25 13.68 -1.75
N ALA A 321 -15.21 14.29 -2.34
CA ALA A 321 -15.37 15.45 -3.21
C ALA A 321 -15.77 15.05 -4.65
N GLY A 322 -15.88 13.75 -4.94
CA GLY A 322 -16.31 13.20 -6.22
C GLY A 322 -17.78 12.78 -6.22
N GLY A 323 -18.50 13.08 -7.31
CA GLY A 323 -19.91 12.71 -7.48
C GLY A 323 -20.19 11.23 -7.19
N SER A 324 -21.40 10.94 -6.70
CA SER A 324 -21.83 9.66 -6.10
C SER A 324 -21.51 8.41 -6.93
N ALA A 325 -21.45 8.51 -8.27
CA ALA A 325 -21.24 7.38 -9.16
C ALA A 325 -19.83 6.75 -9.12
N ALA A 326 -18.79 7.50 -8.74
CA ALA A 326 -17.40 6.99 -8.70
C ALA A 326 -17.00 6.41 -7.33
N LEU A 327 -17.83 6.64 -6.30
CA LEU A 327 -17.57 6.21 -4.92
C LEU A 327 -17.65 4.70 -4.78
N VAL A 328 -18.71 4.09 -5.32
CA VAL A 328 -18.96 2.64 -5.23
C VAL A 328 -17.84 1.81 -5.87
N PRO A 329 -17.47 1.99 -7.16
CA PRO A 329 -16.43 1.19 -7.79
C PRO A 329 -15.07 1.35 -7.11
N ARG A 330 -14.75 2.56 -6.60
CA ARG A 330 -13.52 2.80 -5.84
C ARG A 330 -13.48 1.99 -4.54
N PHE A 331 -14.55 2.05 -3.74
CA PHE A 331 -14.61 1.30 -2.48
C PHE A 331 -14.56 -0.21 -2.72
N LEU A 332 -15.30 -0.72 -3.71
CA LEU A 332 -15.28 -2.13 -4.08
C LEU A 332 -13.90 -2.58 -4.56
N THR A 333 -13.25 -1.81 -5.45
CA THR A 333 -11.89 -2.11 -5.92
C THR A 333 -10.90 -2.22 -4.75
N LEU A 334 -10.95 -1.28 -3.80
CA LEU A 334 -10.10 -1.30 -2.61
C LEU A 334 -10.42 -2.46 -1.68
N CYS A 335 -11.70 -2.83 -1.53
CA CYS A 335 -12.11 -3.97 -0.72
C CYS A 335 -11.60 -5.29 -1.32
N VAL A 336 -11.77 -5.50 -2.64
CA VAL A 336 -11.25 -6.69 -3.33
C VAL A 336 -9.73 -6.72 -3.29
N ALA A 337 -9.05 -5.59 -3.47
CA ALA A 337 -7.59 -5.48 -3.29
C ALA A 337 -7.17 -5.88 -1.86
N GLY A 338 -7.95 -5.45 -0.86
CA GLY A 338 -7.85 -5.86 0.53
C GLY A 338 -7.81 -7.38 0.69
N VAL A 339 -8.79 -8.05 0.09
CA VAL A 339 -8.97 -9.50 0.10
C VAL A 339 -7.83 -10.21 -0.62
N VAL A 340 -7.43 -9.75 -1.81
CA VAL A 340 -6.33 -10.31 -2.59
C VAL A 340 -5.04 -10.33 -1.77
N LEU A 341 -4.68 -9.20 -1.17
CA LEU A 341 -3.47 -9.07 -0.34
C LEU A 341 -3.54 -9.94 0.93
N GLY A 342 -4.71 -10.04 1.56
CA GLY A 342 -4.93 -10.90 2.72
C GLY A 342 -4.82 -12.39 2.39
N ILE A 343 -5.37 -12.83 1.26
CA ILE A 343 -5.24 -14.21 0.77
C ILE A 343 -3.77 -14.52 0.42
N ALA A 344 -3.09 -13.60 -0.28
CA ALA A 344 -1.69 -13.76 -0.62
C ALA A 344 -0.84 -13.95 0.64
N TYR A 345 -1.06 -13.15 1.69
CA TYR A 345 -0.37 -13.29 2.97
C TYR A 345 -0.75 -14.58 3.70
N GLN A 346 -2.04 -14.90 3.81
CA GLN A 346 -2.54 -16.10 4.48
C GLN A 346 -1.93 -17.37 3.88
N TRP A 347 -1.77 -17.41 2.57
CA TRP A 347 -1.29 -18.60 1.89
C TRP A 347 0.24 -18.69 1.81
N THR A 348 0.92 -17.58 1.58
CA THR A 348 2.39 -17.59 1.56
C THR A 348 2.97 -17.71 2.97
N GLY A 349 2.24 -17.29 4.00
CA GLY A 349 2.74 -17.24 5.38
C GLY A 349 3.77 -16.14 5.60
N ASN A 350 4.00 -15.24 4.63
CA ASN A 350 4.86 -14.08 4.77
C ASN A 350 4.40 -12.92 3.88
N LEU A 351 4.88 -11.71 4.14
CA LEU A 351 4.36 -10.50 3.52
C LEU A 351 4.89 -10.26 2.09
N TRP A 352 5.97 -10.93 1.66
CA TRP A 352 6.69 -10.53 0.44
C TRP A 352 5.83 -10.56 -0.83
N CYS A 353 4.91 -11.53 -0.97
CA CYS A 353 3.98 -11.55 -2.11
C CYS A 353 3.02 -10.36 -2.09
N SER A 354 2.42 -10.08 -0.93
CA SER A 354 1.52 -8.94 -0.75
C SER A 354 2.25 -7.61 -0.93
N VAL A 355 3.48 -7.49 -0.42
CA VAL A 355 4.35 -6.32 -0.63
C VAL A 355 4.62 -6.10 -2.12
N GLY A 356 4.92 -7.17 -2.86
CA GLY A 356 5.12 -7.08 -4.30
C GLY A 356 3.87 -6.59 -5.03
N LEU A 357 2.74 -7.26 -4.80
CA LEU A 357 1.44 -6.92 -5.38
C LEU A 357 1.10 -5.44 -5.15
N HIS A 358 1.19 -5.02 -3.90
CA HIS A 358 0.85 -3.66 -3.49
C HIS A 358 1.83 -2.63 -4.07
N ALA A 359 3.13 -2.92 -4.13
CA ALA A 359 4.12 -2.04 -4.75
C ALA A 359 3.84 -1.82 -6.25
N GLY A 360 3.46 -2.87 -6.98
CA GLY A 360 3.03 -2.78 -8.37
C GLY A 360 1.80 -1.88 -8.55
N TRP A 361 0.86 -1.95 -7.60
CA TRP A 361 -0.33 -1.09 -7.61
C TRP A 361 -0.02 0.37 -7.29
N ILE A 362 0.78 0.65 -6.27
CA ILE A 362 1.20 2.02 -5.90
C ILE A 362 1.90 2.71 -7.07
N PHE A 363 2.75 1.99 -7.80
CA PHE A 363 3.40 2.52 -8.98
C PHE A 363 2.38 3.04 -10.01
N TRP A 364 1.38 2.23 -10.35
CA TRP A 364 0.35 2.61 -11.31
C TRP A 364 -0.60 3.69 -10.81
N LEU A 365 -0.99 3.66 -9.53
CA LEU A 365 -1.80 4.72 -8.91
C LEU A 365 -1.14 6.10 -9.01
N LYS A 366 0.19 6.15 -9.02
CA LYS A 366 0.95 7.40 -9.24
C LYS A 366 1.14 7.70 -10.72
N SER A 367 1.40 6.69 -11.54
CA SER A 367 1.77 6.86 -12.94
C SER A 367 0.60 7.07 -13.88
N TYR A 368 -0.59 6.57 -13.58
CA TYR A 368 -1.71 6.58 -14.53
C TYR A 368 -2.13 8.00 -14.93
N GLY A 369 -2.47 8.86 -13.97
CA GLY A 369 -2.81 10.25 -14.24
C GLY A 369 -1.64 11.11 -14.73
N PHE A 370 -0.39 10.65 -14.56
CA PHE A 370 0.78 11.31 -15.14
C PHE A 370 0.93 11.00 -16.64
N LEU A 371 0.68 9.74 -17.02
CA LEU A 371 0.84 9.18 -18.37
C LEU A 371 -0.39 9.35 -19.27
N THR A 372 -1.56 9.61 -18.68
CA THR A 372 -2.83 9.64 -19.41
C THR A 372 -3.66 10.87 -19.05
N ARG A 373 -4.45 11.35 -20.00
CA ARG A 373 -5.39 12.47 -19.84
C ARG A 373 -6.82 12.03 -20.14
N ASP A 374 -7.76 12.80 -19.60
CA ASP A 374 -9.20 12.57 -19.81
C ASP A 374 -9.56 12.84 -21.27
N VAL A 375 -10.56 12.11 -21.78
CA VAL A 375 -11.13 12.30 -23.12
C VAL A 375 -12.57 12.77 -22.95
N ASN A 376 -12.93 13.87 -23.61
CA ASN A 376 -14.28 14.42 -23.54
C ASN A 376 -15.30 13.42 -24.10
N GLY A 377 -16.39 13.20 -23.37
CA GLY A 377 -17.44 12.26 -23.75
C GLY A 377 -17.13 10.78 -23.45
N ALA A 378 -15.95 10.45 -22.92
CA ALA A 378 -15.65 9.09 -22.50
C ALA A 378 -16.51 8.66 -21.30
N ALA A 379 -16.84 7.37 -21.23
CA ALA A 379 -17.62 6.78 -20.15
C ALA A 379 -16.84 6.72 -18.82
N VAL A 380 -16.78 7.84 -18.09
CA VAL A 380 -16.02 7.97 -16.82
C VAL A 380 -16.43 6.93 -15.78
N TRP A 381 -17.70 6.51 -15.76
CA TRP A 381 -18.18 5.46 -14.86
C TRP A 381 -17.45 4.12 -15.08
N LEU A 382 -17.09 3.80 -16.33
CA LEU A 382 -16.40 2.56 -16.68
C LEU A 382 -14.88 2.71 -16.53
N TRP A 383 -14.30 3.75 -17.14
CA TRP A 383 -12.86 3.95 -17.25
C TRP A 383 -12.22 4.56 -16.00
N GLY A 384 -13.02 5.21 -15.16
CA GLY A 384 -12.55 5.99 -14.02
C GLY A 384 -11.89 7.31 -14.43
N THR A 385 -11.37 8.00 -13.43
CA THR A 385 -10.61 9.25 -13.59
C THR A 385 -9.10 8.95 -13.68
N GLY A 386 -8.26 9.98 -13.65
CA GLY A 386 -6.80 9.82 -13.50
C GLY A 386 -6.34 9.08 -12.24
N ARG A 387 -7.27 8.66 -11.37
CA ARG A 387 -7.03 7.84 -10.17
C ARG A 387 -6.95 6.34 -10.44
N LEU A 388 -7.29 5.87 -11.64
CA LEU A 388 -7.22 4.47 -12.10
C LEU A 388 -8.22 3.48 -11.45
N ILE A 389 -8.52 3.63 -10.16
CA ILE A 389 -9.26 2.65 -9.36
C ILE A 389 -10.74 2.99 -9.16
N ASP A 390 -11.23 4.09 -9.72
CA ASP A 390 -12.57 4.63 -9.50
C ASP A 390 -13.55 4.39 -10.66
N GLY A 391 -13.17 3.54 -11.62
CA GLY A 391 -14.03 3.02 -12.68
C GLY A 391 -14.39 1.55 -12.47
N TRP A 392 -15.53 1.10 -13.01
CA TRP A 392 -15.97 -0.30 -12.92
C TRP A 392 -15.00 -1.30 -13.57
N LEU A 393 -14.22 -0.88 -14.57
CA LEU A 393 -13.18 -1.72 -15.16
C LEU A 393 -12.16 -2.19 -14.11
N ALA A 394 -11.80 -1.32 -13.16
CA ALA A 394 -10.87 -1.66 -12.09
C ALA A 394 -11.42 -2.74 -11.17
N VAL A 395 -12.73 -2.72 -10.88
CA VAL A 395 -13.40 -3.77 -10.10
C VAL A 395 -13.29 -5.11 -10.82
N PHE A 396 -13.61 -5.16 -12.11
CA PHE A 396 -13.56 -6.42 -12.87
C PHE A 396 -12.15 -6.98 -12.98
N VAL A 397 -11.15 -6.13 -13.23
CA VAL A 397 -9.75 -6.55 -13.26
C VAL A 397 -9.32 -7.08 -11.88
N MET A 398 -9.68 -6.40 -10.79
CA MET A 398 -9.33 -6.84 -9.45
C MET A 398 -10.01 -8.16 -9.06
N LEU A 399 -11.27 -8.35 -9.46
CA LEU A 399 -11.97 -9.64 -9.33
C LEU A 399 -11.30 -10.74 -10.16
N GLY A 400 -10.81 -10.41 -11.35
CA GLY A 400 -10.01 -11.31 -12.18
C GLY A 400 -8.70 -11.73 -11.49
N VAL A 401 -7.99 -10.79 -10.85
CA VAL A 401 -6.81 -11.09 -10.02
C VAL A 401 -7.17 -12.01 -8.86
N LEU A 402 -8.29 -11.73 -8.17
CA LEU A 402 -8.77 -12.57 -7.07
C LEU A 402 -9.09 -13.99 -7.55
N ALA A 403 -9.82 -14.15 -8.66
CA ALA A 403 -10.16 -15.45 -9.24
C ALA A 403 -8.92 -16.20 -9.72
N GLY A 404 -7.98 -15.51 -10.38
CA GLY A 404 -6.70 -16.06 -10.82
C GLY A 404 -5.85 -16.56 -9.65
N LEU A 405 -5.76 -15.76 -8.59
CA LEU A 405 -5.08 -16.17 -7.36
C LEU A 405 -5.79 -17.38 -6.73
N TRP A 406 -7.11 -17.32 -6.56
CA TRP A 406 -7.88 -18.41 -5.96
C TRP A 406 -7.74 -19.73 -6.71
N THR A 407 -7.86 -19.72 -8.03
CA THR A 407 -7.71 -20.92 -8.88
C THR A 407 -6.30 -21.48 -8.86
N TRP A 408 -5.27 -20.63 -8.84
CA TRP A 408 -3.89 -21.08 -8.72
C TRP A 408 -3.65 -21.78 -7.38
N LEU A 409 -4.22 -21.25 -6.29
CA LEU A 409 -4.12 -21.81 -4.94
C LEU A 409 -4.79 -23.19 -4.84
N THR A 410 -6.02 -23.33 -5.34
CA THR A 410 -6.76 -24.60 -5.27
C THR A 410 -6.08 -25.69 -6.11
N ARG A 411 -5.60 -25.36 -7.31
CA ARG A 411 -4.86 -26.30 -8.19
C ARG A 411 -3.55 -26.77 -7.56
N ARG A 412 -2.86 -25.92 -6.79
CA ARG A 412 -1.62 -26.34 -6.11
C ARG A 412 -1.92 -27.29 -4.95
N SER A 413 -2.98 -27.03 -4.18
CA SER A 413 -3.41 -27.93 -3.09
C SER A 413 -3.74 -29.33 -3.63
N GLN A 414 -4.43 -29.42 -4.76
CA GLN A 414 -4.77 -30.71 -5.39
C GLN A 414 -3.54 -31.47 -5.90
N ARG A 415 -2.55 -30.78 -6.48
CA ARG A 415 -1.31 -31.43 -6.96
C ARG A 415 -0.48 -32.04 -5.83
N VAL A 416 -0.43 -31.37 -4.67
CA VAL A 416 0.25 -31.91 -3.47
C VAL A 416 -0.51 -33.12 -2.92
N GLY A 417 -1.85 -33.07 -2.86
CA GLY A 417 -2.67 -34.19 -2.42
C GLY A 417 -2.54 -35.43 -3.32
N ASN A 418 -2.57 -35.24 -4.63
CA ASN A 418 -2.48 -36.35 -5.59
C ASN A 418 -1.07 -36.97 -5.63
N GLY A 419 0.00 -36.18 -5.47
CA GLY A 419 1.38 -36.69 -5.40
C GLY A 419 1.69 -37.51 -4.15
N CYS A 420 0.96 -37.28 -3.06
CA CYS A 420 1.10 -38.08 -1.83
C CYS A 420 0.42 -39.45 -1.96
N CYS A 421 -0.66 -39.55 -2.75
CA CYS A 421 -1.38 -40.80 -3.00
C CYS A 421 -0.70 -41.70 -4.05
N THR A 422 0.06 -41.14 -5.01
CA THR A 422 0.78 -41.92 -6.03
C THR A 422 2.14 -42.45 -5.57
N GLY A 423 2.65 -41.99 -4.42
CA GLY A 423 3.93 -42.45 -3.85
C GLY A 423 3.85 -43.70 -2.98
N GLN A 424 2.65 -44.24 -2.70
CA GLN A 424 2.46 -45.43 -1.83
C GLN A 424 2.15 -46.73 -2.59
N SER A 425 2.04 -46.72 -3.92
CA SER A 425 1.69 -47.91 -4.71
C SER A 425 2.88 -48.53 -5.47
N GLY A 426 4.11 -48.35 -4.97
CA GLY A 426 5.35 -48.62 -5.71
C GLY A 426 6.32 -49.60 -5.05
N THR A 427 5.90 -50.50 -4.18
CA THR A 427 6.71 -51.65 -3.74
C THR A 427 5.81 -52.85 -3.40
N ARG A 428 5.37 -53.58 -4.44
CA ARG A 428 5.06 -55.01 -4.33
C ARG A 428 5.75 -55.72 -5.47
N SER A 429 6.99 -56.12 -5.22
CA SER A 429 7.65 -57.22 -5.89
C SER A 429 7.42 -58.48 -5.06
N VAL A 430 6.60 -59.40 -5.58
CA VAL A 430 6.90 -60.84 -5.71
C VAL A 430 6.15 -61.32 -6.94
#